data_AF-A0A2A2XZU9-F1
#
_entry.id   AF-A0A2A2XZU9-F1
#
_cell.length_a   1.000
_cell.length_b   1.000
_cell.length_c   1.000
_cell.angle_alpha   90.00
_cell.angle_beta   90.00
_cell.angle_gamma   90.00
#
_symmetry.space_group_name_H-M   'P 1'
#
loop_
_entity.id
_entity.type
_entity.pdbx_description
1 polymer ?
#
loop_
_entity_poly.entity_id
_entity_poly.type
_entity_poly.pdbx_seq_one_letter_code
_entity_poly.pdbx_strand_id
1 'polypeptide(L)'
;MSPDPADSSRPPEDSIKPIDLSSLGFGPSWVDGPNENIGASRGSRREGGDRPSFRDGGNRGPARGPGGPSRGPGGPSRGPGGPSRGPGGPSRGPRDDRRGPSRDDRGDRFESEPAIPQMVVTSGFFPDDAKFELLGDAMKKSQITYELFSVALLILDKEDRLSIVIKPADAEKRPDATLSISVPDSVPFLTEAEAVSHVLNRHLDKFFDTVEVETEAPKGSFLMVARCKRTGAILGSPTHHSYQKTLREHHARTCPNAPFDRFKADLEMVREPEAIEAWKKSMSTRTEYAPKDRQEGEPERLESMDAARGFLLAFRREATVISRNQVRFPGRLLAEMPPGPLRDCVRYALDRQRDFPLDTANGIRGRLRKEGFHLYKKGSKGITYACGVRRKCRDPKSSFSDSMQKIFDCLDKTSGIQGKDVAVAVAGEASDDAAKGRVLADLNFLIGEGYIAKLHDGRLFAQPVLSTQAQAKEEAANEDASEEK
;
A
#
# COMPACT_ATOMS: atom_id res chain seq x y z
N MET A 1 0.30 -67.32 21.64
CA MET A 1 -0.43 -67.21 22.93
C MET A 1 0.35 -66.24 23.79
N SER A 2 -0.34 -65.23 24.32
CA SER A 2 0.20 -64.23 25.24
C SER A 2 0.68 -64.84 26.58
N PRO A 3 1.48 -64.08 27.37
CA PRO A 3 2.44 -64.54 28.40
C PRO A 3 1.79 -64.66 29.80
N ASP A 4 2.47 -65.20 30.82
CA ASP A 4 3.31 -64.55 31.88
C ASP A 4 3.62 -65.63 32.97
N PRO A 5 4.45 -65.47 34.05
CA PRO A 5 4.75 -64.22 34.79
C PRO A 5 6.14 -64.05 35.49
N ALA A 6 6.41 -62.79 35.88
CA ALA A 6 7.05 -62.28 37.13
C ALA A 6 8.52 -62.68 37.46
N ASP A 7 9.41 -61.90 38.08
CA ASP A 7 9.34 -60.64 38.84
C ASP A 7 10.76 -60.01 38.95
N SER A 8 10.78 -58.69 39.16
CA SER A 8 11.77 -57.82 39.83
C SER A 8 13.30 -58.10 39.79
N SER A 9 14.07 -57.14 39.24
CA SER A 9 15.05 -56.31 40.00
C SER A 9 15.93 -55.38 39.12
N ARG A 10 15.88 -54.07 39.45
CA ARG A 10 16.81 -52.94 39.17
C ARG A 10 17.28 -52.60 37.73
N PRO A 11 17.07 -51.35 37.26
CA PRO A 11 17.88 -50.78 36.18
C PRO A 11 19.17 -50.12 36.70
N PRO A 12 20.20 -49.93 35.84
CA PRO A 12 21.50 -49.38 36.22
C PRO A 12 21.51 -47.85 36.23
N GLU A 13 22.46 -47.29 36.98
CA GLU A 13 22.77 -45.86 37.06
C GLU A 13 23.34 -45.35 35.73
N ASP A 14 22.60 -44.48 35.04
CA ASP A 14 23.12 -43.73 33.90
C ASP A 14 23.60 -42.33 34.35
N SER A 15 24.88 -42.10 34.05
CA SER A 15 25.64 -40.88 34.22
C SER A 15 24.93 -39.64 33.65
N ILE A 16 24.64 -38.67 34.52
CA ILE A 16 24.13 -37.34 34.16
C ILE A 16 25.28 -36.56 33.49
N LYS A 17 25.21 -36.39 32.17
CA LYS A 17 25.97 -35.36 31.46
C LYS A 17 25.30 -34.00 31.71
N PRO A 18 26.04 -32.92 32.01
CA PRO A 18 25.46 -31.61 32.20
C PRO A 18 24.81 -31.14 30.89
N ILE A 19 23.52 -30.79 30.97
CA ILE A 19 22.73 -30.29 29.86
C ILE A 19 23.27 -28.91 29.46
N ASP A 20 23.78 -28.80 28.23
CA ASP A 20 24.22 -27.54 27.65
C ASP A 20 22.99 -26.71 27.23
N LEU A 21 22.73 -25.65 28.00
CA LEU A 21 21.58 -24.76 27.84
C LEU A 21 21.76 -23.73 26.71
N SER A 22 22.83 -23.80 25.92
CA SER A 22 23.00 -22.96 24.73
C SER A 22 22.13 -23.39 23.53
N SER A 23 21.47 -24.55 23.61
CA SER A 23 20.58 -25.10 22.55
C SER A 23 19.10 -24.68 22.67
N LEU A 24 18.71 -23.95 23.72
CA LEU A 24 17.37 -23.39 23.88
C LEU A 24 17.31 -21.97 23.31
N GLY A 25 17.32 -21.87 21.98
CA GLY A 25 17.08 -20.64 21.24
C GLY A 25 15.64 -20.15 21.45
N PHE A 26 15.43 -19.23 22.40
CA PHE A 26 14.16 -18.53 22.62
C PHE A 26 14.04 -17.28 21.74
N GLY A 27 14.05 -17.47 20.42
CA GLY A 27 13.66 -16.50 19.42
C GLY A 27 12.69 -17.12 18.40
N PRO A 28 11.80 -16.36 17.76
CA PRO A 28 11.03 -16.87 16.62
C PRO A 28 11.99 -17.35 15.52
N SER A 29 11.71 -18.50 14.91
CA SER A 29 12.57 -19.25 13.98
C SER A 29 12.91 -18.59 12.63
N TRP A 30 12.89 -17.25 12.56
CA TRP A 30 13.25 -16.47 11.37
C TRP A 30 14.47 -15.55 11.62
N VAL A 31 15.14 -15.69 12.77
CA VAL A 31 16.29 -14.84 13.14
C VAL A 31 17.64 -15.56 12.98
N ASP A 32 17.68 -16.86 12.70
CA ASP A 32 18.96 -17.55 12.46
C ASP A 32 19.27 -17.65 10.96
N GLY A 33 20.05 -16.69 10.47
CA GLY A 33 20.81 -16.73 9.22
C GLY A 33 22.31 -16.50 9.48
N PRO A 34 23.22 -16.92 8.60
CA PRO A 34 24.63 -17.15 8.94
C PRO A 34 25.38 -15.85 9.24
N ASN A 35 26.22 -15.92 10.27
CA ASN A 35 27.08 -14.84 10.75
C ASN A 35 28.19 -14.52 9.73
N GLU A 36 28.11 -13.38 9.04
CA GLU A 36 29.22 -12.78 8.29
C GLU A 36 29.56 -11.38 8.85
N ASN A 37 30.83 -11.25 9.25
CA ASN A 37 31.44 -10.03 9.75
C ASN A 37 31.50 -8.93 8.69
N ILE A 38 30.83 -7.79 8.91
CA ILE A 38 31.17 -6.53 8.22
C ILE A 38 31.25 -5.39 9.23
N GLY A 39 32.41 -4.72 9.19
CA GLY A 39 32.88 -3.75 10.18
C GLY A 39 32.22 -2.37 10.14
N ALA A 40 32.58 -1.64 11.19
CA ALA A 40 32.12 -0.32 11.60
C ALA A 40 32.19 0.80 10.54
N SER A 41 31.19 1.68 10.56
CA SER A 41 31.47 3.12 10.46
C SER A 41 30.54 3.91 11.40
N ARG A 42 31.18 4.82 12.13
CA ARG A 42 30.67 5.54 13.31
C ARG A 42 29.93 6.81 12.92
N GLY A 43 28.96 7.20 13.75
CA GLY A 43 28.36 8.54 13.78
C GLY A 43 27.60 8.79 15.08
N SER A 44 28.33 8.94 16.19
CA SER A 44 27.81 9.18 17.54
C SER A 44 27.09 10.53 17.67
N ARG A 45 25.83 10.50 18.11
CA ARG A 45 25.08 11.66 18.59
C ARG A 45 25.58 12.02 19.99
N ARG A 46 26.21 13.19 20.15
CA ARG A 46 26.61 13.74 21.46
C ARG A 46 25.53 14.68 22.00
N GLU A 47 25.39 14.57 23.31
CA GLU A 47 24.52 15.31 24.22
C GLU A 47 25.25 16.57 24.75
N GLY A 48 24.50 17.64 25.05
CA GLY A 48 24.86 18.69 26.01
C GLY A 48 25.54 19.98 25.48
N GLY A 49 24.98 21.15 25.84
CA GLY A 49 25.73 22.42 25.90
C GLY A 49 24.97 23.71 25.54
N ASP A 50 24.43 24.36 26.57
CA ASP A 50 24.39 25.81 26.82
C ASP A 50 23.95 26.83 25.75
N ARG A 51 22.85 27.52 26.07
CA ARG A 51 22.47 28.84 25.53
C ARG A 51 23.28 29.95 26.22
N PRO A 52 23.68 31.00 25.48
CA PRO A 52 23.84 32.31 26.06
C PRO A 52 22.81 33.31 25.52
N SER A 53 22.23 34.07 26.44
CA SER A 53 21.53 35.33 26.22
C SER A 53 22.49 36.42 25.74
N PHE A 54 22.05 37.32 24.85
CA PHE A 54 22.30 38.75 25.01
C PHE A 54 21.29 39.59 24.22
N ARG A 55 20.86 40.67 24.87
CA ARG A 55 19.94 41.73 24.45
C ARG A 55 20.78 42.97 24.19
N ASP A 56 20.56 43.64 23.05
CA ASP A 56 20.51 45.10 22.81
C ASP A 56 20.52 45.28 21.28
N GLY A 57 19.77 46.13 20.58
CA GLY A 57 18.86 47.26 20.74
C GLY A 57 18.53 47.65 19.28
N GLY A 58 17.50 48.36 18.85
CA GLY A 58 16.46 49.20 19.40
C GLY A 58 15.84 49.91 18.17
N ASN A 59 14.64 50.45 18.36
CA ASN A 59 14.06 51.54 17.56
C ASN A 59 13.43 51.24 16.18
N ARG A 60 12.10 51.10 16.16
CA ARG A 60 11.17 52.00 15.42
C ARG A 60 9.72 51.71 15.79
N GLY A 61 9.07 52.69 16.41
CA GLY A 61 7.63 52.75 16.62
C GLY A 61 6.84 53.26 15.39
N PRO A 62 5.50 53.40 15.51
CA PRO A 62 4.56 53.49 14.39
C PRO A 62 3.91 54.88 14.19
N ALA A 63 3.06 54.97 13.14
CA ALA A 63 1.96 55.92 12.87
C ALA A 63 2.19 57.08 11.87
N ARG A 64 1.36 57.11 10.80
CA ARG A 64 0.58 58.28 10.28
C ARG A 64 -0.23 57.90 9.01
N GLY A 65 -1.56 58.13 9.01
CA GLY A 65 -2.41 58.22 7.80
C GLY A 65 -2.39 59.65 7.21
N PRO A 66 -3.47 60.21 6.58
CA PRO A 66 -4.62 59.65 5.85
C PRO A 66 -4.96 60.36 4.49
N GLY A 67 -5.88 59.80 3.67
CA GLY A 67 -6.93 60.48 2.87
C GLY A 67 -6.63 61.45 1.69
N GLY A 68 -7.22 61.20 0.50
CA GLY A 68 -7.49 62.19 -0.56
C GLY A 68 -7.89 61.60 -1.94
N PRO A 69 -8.76 62.22 -2.78
CA PRO A 69 -9.78 61.52 -3.58
C PRO A 69 -9.74 61.64 -5.13
N SER A 70 -10.66 60.90 -5.77
CA SER A 70 -11.07 60.75 -7.19
C SER A 70 -10.93 61.93 -8.19
N ARG A 71 -10.62 61.57 -9.45
CA ARG A 71 -11.28 62.02 -10.73
C ARG A 71 -10.67 61.26 -11.93
N GLY A 72 -11.49 60.64 -12.79
CA GLY A 72 -11.08 60.08 -14.11
C GLY A 72 -11.00 61.16 -15.21
N PRO A 73 -11.23 60.90 -16.52
CA PRO A 73 -11.21 59.65 -17.32
C PRO A 73 -10.52 59.81 -18.72
N GLY A 74 -10.47 58.75 -19.56
CA GLY A 74 -10.44 58.86 -21.04
C GLY A 74 -9.12 58.56 -21.79
N GLY A 75 -9.15 57.65 -22.78
CA GLY A 75 -8.06 57.31 -23.73
C GLY A 75 -7.87 58.34 -24.86
N PRO A 76 -7.43 58.00 -26.10
CA PRO A 76 -6.88 56.74 -26.64
C PRO A 76 -5.65 56.92 -27.59
N SER A 77 -5.16 55.80 -28.16
CA SER A 77 -4.56 55.65 -29.51
C SER A 77 -3.31 56.44 -29.93
N ARG A 78 -2.24 55.70 -30.30
CA ARG A 78 -1.65 55.62 -31.66
C ARG A 78 -0.39 54.74 -31.61
N GLY A 79 -0.35 53.69 -32.44
CA GLY A 79 0.86 52.88 -32.68
C GLY A 79 1.86 53.61 -33.58
N PRO A 80 2.47 52.92 -34.55
CA PRO A 80 3.35 51.76 -34.47
C PRO A 80 4.72 52.12 -35.08
N GLY A 81 5.79 51.35 -34.86
CA GLY A 81 7.03 51.64 -35.61
C GLY A 81 8.28 50.89 -35.20
N GLY A 82 8.38 49.65 -35.67
CA GLY A 82 9.49 49.19 -36.52
C GLY A 82 10.94 49.18 -36.00
N PRO A 83 11.81 48.37 -36.65
CA PRO A 83 12.96 47.71 -36.02
C PRO A 83 14.29 48.17 -36.64
N SER A 84 15.34 47.35 -36.45
CA SER A 84 16.62 47.30 -37.18
C SER A 84 17.81 47.87 -36.39
N ARG A 85 18.65 47.00 -35.82
CA ARG A 85 19.91 46.46 -36.40
C ARG A 85 20.99 47.53 -36.58
N GLY A 86 22.08 47.36 -35.85
CA GLY A 86 23.37 47.92 -36.24
C GLY A 86 24.53 47.42 -35.35
N PRO A 87 25.72 47.12 -35.90
CA PRO A 87 26.61 46.06 -35.43
C PRO A 87 28.03 46.54 -35.05
N GLY A 88 28.86 45.62 -34.55
CA GLY A 88 30.30 45.81 -34.35
C GLY A 88 30.63 46.25 -32.92
N GLY A 89 31.62 45.71 -32.23
CA GLY A 89 32.84 45.03 -32.63
C GLY A 89 33.86 45.26 -31.49
N PRO A 90 34.96 44.50 -31.44
CA PRO A 90 35.47 43.89 -30.22
C PRO A 90 36.68 44.64 -29.61
N SER A 91 36.97 44.45 -28.32
CA SER A 91 38.36 44.31 -27.85
C SER A 91 38.54 44.12 -26.34
N ARG A 92 39.35 43.10 -26.03
CA ARG A 92 40.44 43.05 -25.05
C ARG A 92 40.12 42.83 -23.56
N GLY A 93 40.55 41.65 -23.11
CA GLY A 93 41.28 41.48 -21.85
C GLY A 93 41.11 40.09 -21.24
N PRO A 94 42.15 39.24 -21.20
CA PRO A 94 42.12 38.00 -20.44
C PRO A 94 42.39 38.35 -18.97
N ARG A 95 41.41 38.13 -18.08
CA ARG A 95 41.61 38.32 -16.64
C ARG A 95 41.06 37.15 -15.84
N ASP A 96 42.04 36.44 -15.26
CA ASP A 96 41.99 35.66 -14.03
C ASP A 96 41.00 34.50 -13.94
N ASP A 97 41.52 33.32 -14.25
CA ASP A 97 41.06 31.99 -13.82
C ASP A 97 41.18 31.82 -12.30
N ARG A 98 40.45 32.63 -11.53
CA ARG A 98 40.24 32.45 -10.09
C ARG A 98 38.77 32.55 -9.67
N ARG A 99 37.85 32.11 -10.54
CA ARG A 99 36.53 31.66 -10.08
C ARG A 99 36.59 30.15 -9.90
N GLY A 100 36.51 29.71 -8.64
CA GLY A 100 36.18 28.33 -8.31
C GLY A 100 34.92 27.87 -9.06
N PRO A 101 34.68 26.56 -9.15
CA PRO A 101 33.67 25.99 -10.05
C PRO A 101 32.34 26.72 -9.87
N SER A 102 31.82 27.25 -10.99
CA SER A 102 30.53 27.93 -11.01
C SER A 102 29.49 27.01 -10.38
N ARG A 103 28.65 27.55 -9.52
CA ARG A 103 27.55 26.82 -8.85
C ARG A 103 26.51 26.26 -9.82
N ASP A 104 26.72 26.41 -11.12
CA ASP A 104 25.81 26.03 -12.20
C ASP A 104 26.02 24.59 -12.68
N ASP A 105 27.09 23.90 -12.22
CA ASP A 105 27.31 22.45 -12.45
C ASP A 105 26.68 21.58 -11.34
N ARG A 106 25.61 22.07 -10.72
CA ARG A 106 24.64 21.25 -9.97
C ARG A 106 23.35 21.06 -10.77
N GLY A 107 23.49 20.95 -12.09
CA GLY A 107 22.43 20.47 -12.96
C GLY A 107 22.04 19.05 -12.57
N ASP A 108 20.78 18.89 -12.18
CA ASP A 108 19.98 17.68 -12.38
C ASP A 108 20.41 16.39 -11.66
N ARG A 109 20.44 16.48 -10.32
CA ARG A 109 19.85 15.40 -9.51
C ARG A 109 18.85 15.96 -8.51
N PHE A 110 17.96 16.84 -8.97
CA PHE A 110 16.63 16.86 -8.39
C PHE A 110 15.96 15.60 -8.93
N GLU A 111 15.96 14.52 -8.15
CA GLU A 111 14.93 13.50 -8.32
C GLU A 111 13.62 14.29 -8.38
N SER A 112 12.97 14.31 -9.55
CA SER A 112 11.71 15.01 -9.71
C SER A 112 10.79 14.46 -8.64
N GLU A 113 10.40 15.30 -7.67
CA GLU A 113 9.42 14.89 -6.67
C GLU A 113 8.25 14.25 -7.42
N PRO A 114 7.82 13.04 -7.01
CA PRO A 114 6.79 12.32 -7.73
C PRO A 114 5.57 13.23 -7.88
N ALA A 115 5.20 13.51 -9.12
CA ALA A 115 4.09 14.40 -9.42
C ALA A 115 2.84 13.89 -8.71
N ILE A 116 2.19 14.75 -7.92
CA ILE A 116 0.95 14.41 -7.22
C ILE A 116 -0.06 13.93 -8.27
N PRO A 117 -0.57 12.69 -8.19
CA PRO A 117 -1.49 12.17 -9.19
C PRO A 117 -2.79 12.95 -9.15
N GLN A 118 -3.49 13.00 -10.28
CA GLN A 118 -4.84 13.56 -10.34
C GLN A 118 -5.75 12.77 -9.42
N MET A 119 -6.29 13.41 -8.37
CA MET A 119 -7.10 12.73 -7.38
C MET A 119 -8.50 12.42 -7.94
N VAL A 120 -8.64 11.23 -8.51
CA VAL A 120 -9.92 10.73 -9.06
C VAL A 120 -10.76 10.04 -7.98
N VAL A 121 -10.11 9.47 -6.97
CA VAL A 121 -10.75 8.77 -5.85
C VAL A 121 -10.15 9.16 -4.51
N THR A 122 -10.96 9.03 -3.47
CA THR A 122 -10.55 9.06 -2.07
C THR A 122 -10.49 7.63 -1.56
N SER A 123 -9.36 7.23 -0.97
CA SER A 123 -9.15 5.89 -0.43
C SER A 123 -9.08 5.89 1.10
N GLY A 124 -9.81 4.98 1.73
CA GLY A 124 -9.67 4.60 3.13
C GLY A 124 -9.07 3.20 3.25
N PHE A 125 -8.26 3.01 4.28
CA PHE A 125 -7.51 1.76 4.51
C PHE A 125 -7.97 1.12 5.81
N PHE A 126 -8.39 -0.13 5.72
CA PHE A 126 -8.90 -0.92 6.83
C PHE A 126 -8.19 -2.27 6.87
N PRO A 127 -8.16 -2.96 8.02
CA PRO A 127 -7.65 -4.31 8.08
C PRO A 127 -8.61 -5.28 7.40
N ASP A 128 -8.06 -6.32 6.79
CA ASP A 128 -8.82 -7.49 6.35
C ASP A 128 -9.37 -8.26 7.56
N ASP A 129 -10.67 -8.55 7.57
CA ASP A 129 -11.38 -9.04 8.77
C ASP A 129 -10.78 -10.36 9.31
N ALA A 130 -10.59 -11.37 8.44
CA ALA A 130 -10.09 -12.67 8.84
C ALA A 130 -8.63 -12.61 9.34
N LYS A 131 -7.79 -11.82 8.67
CA LYS A 131 -6.38 -11.65 9.06
C LYS A 131 -6.24 -10.82 10.34
N PHE A 132 -7.16 -9.89 10.56
CA PHE A 132 -7.16 -9.06 11.77
C PHE A 132 -7.55 -9.83 13.01
N GLU A 133 -8.52 -10.74 12.93
CA GLU A 133 -8.91 -11.60 14.04
C GLU A 133 -7.72 -12.46 14.52
N LEU A 134 -6.99 -13.09 13.60
CA LEU A 134 -5.78 -13.86 13.92
C LEU A 134 -4.68 -12.99 14.54
N LEU A 135 -4.47 -11.78 14.02
CA LEU A 135 -3.52 -10.83 14.57
C LEU A 135 -3.94 -10.38 15.97
N GLY A 136 -5.22 -10.10 16.17
CA GLY A 136 -5.81 -9.69 17.44
C GLY A 136 -5.61 -10.74 18.51
N ASP A 137 -5.83 -12.02 18.20
CA ASP A 137 -5.61 -13.13 19.13
C ASP A 137 -4.15 -13.28 19.52
N ALA A 138 -3.22 -13.12 18.57
CA ALA A 138 -1.79 -13.13 18.86
C ALA A 138 -1.39 -11.94 19.76
N MET A 139 -1.92 -10.75 19.47
CA MET A 139 -1.67 -9.55 20.27
C MET A 139 -2.20 -9.69 21.71
N LYS A 140 -3.40 -10.25 21.91
CA LYS A 140 -3.95 -10.52 23.24
C LYS A 140 -3.08 -11.49 24.04
N LYS A 141 -2.66 -12.60 23.42
CA LYS A 141 -1.78 -13.60 24.06
C LYS A 141 -0.44 -13.01 24.49
N SER A 142 0.09 -12.04 23.73
CA SER A 142 1.36 -11.40 24.04
C SER A 142 1.32 -10.46 25.24
N GLN A 143 0.13 -9.99 25.65
CA GLN A 143 -0.06 -8.96 26.69
C GLN A 143 0.74 -7.67 26.45
N ILE A 144 1.14 -7.42 25.20
CA ILE A 144 1.87 -6.22 24.79
C ILE A 144 0.86 -5.08 24.58
N THR A 145 1.25 -3.91 25.07
CA THR A 145 0.60 -2.63 24.82
C THR A 145 1.21 -2.02 23.57
N TYR A 146 0.39 -1.80 22.54
CA TYR A 146 0.82 -1.21 21.28
C TYR A 146 0.38 0.24 21.21
N GLU A 147 1.18 1.09 20.59
CA GLU A 147 0.68 2.39 20.16
C GLU A 147 -0.28 2.19 18.99
N LEU A 148 -1.38 2.94 18.97
CA LEU A 148 -2.41 2.81 17.93
C LEU A 148 -1.81 3.01 16.52
N PHE A 149 -0.84 3.91 16.40
CA PHE A 149 -0.13 4.16 15.15
C PHE A 149 0.74 2.96 14.74
N SER A 150 1.42 2.30 15.68
CA SER A 150 2.17 1.08 15.39
C SER A 150 1.26 -0.05 14.90
N VAL A 151 0.06 -0.19 15.47
CA VAL A 151 -0.93 -1.16 14.99
C VAL A 151 -1.38 -0.82 13.56
N ALA A 152 -1.64 0.46 13.28
CA ALA A 152 -2.01 0.91 11.95
C ALA A 152 -0.89 0.67 10.92
N LEU A 153 0.37 1.00 11.25
CA LEU A 153 1.52 0.72 10.38
C LEU A 153 1.68 -0.77 10.12
N LEU A 154 1.53 -1.61 11.15
CA LEU A 154 1.58 -3.05 11.01
C LEU A 154 0.54 -3.54 9.98
N ILE A 155 -0.66 -2.97 9.95
CA ILE A 155 -1.67 -3.31 8.93
C ILE A 155 -1.23 -2.82 7.54
N LEU A 156 -0.76 -1.57 7.42
CA LEU A 156 -0.38 -0.93 6.15
C LEU A 156 0.90 -1.51 5.51
N ASP A 157 1.76 -2.13 6.30
CA ASP A 157 3.06 -2.67 5.87
C ASP A 157 2.91 -3.86 4.90
N LYS A 158 1.87 -4.70 5.08
CA LYS A 158 1.59 -5.81 4.16
C LYS A 158 0.24 -5.63 3.47
N GLU A 159 0.27 -5.58 2.14
CA GLU A 159 -0.92 -5.48 1.28
C GLU A 159 -1.91 -6.63 1.52
N ASP A 160 -1.43 -7.78 1.96
CA ASP A 160 -2.27 -8.91 2.34
C ASP A 160 -3.18 -8.60 3.53
N ARG A 161 -2.74 -7.81 4.51
CA ARG A 161 -3.53 -7.48 5.71
C ARG A 161 -4.51 -6.34 5.45
N LEU A 162 -4.53 -5.80 4.24
CA LEU A 162 -5.19 -4.56 3.88
C LEU A 162 -6.50 -4.82 3.12
N SER A 163 -7.54 -4.14 3.54
CA SER A 163 -8.80 -3.97 2.81
C SER A 163 -8.93 -2.49 2.44
N ILE A 164 -8.99 -2.22 1.14
CA ILE A 164 -9.00 -0.87 0.61
C ILE A 164 -10.41 -0.51 0.22
N VAL A 165 -10.82 0.68 0.64
CA VAL A 165 -12.14 1.22 0.39
C VAL A 165 -11.99 2.50 -0.41
N ILE A 166 -12.50 2.53 -1.63
CA ILE A 166 -12.43 3.69 -2.51
C ILE A 166 -13.80 4.30 -2.73
N LYS A 167 -13.82 5.63 -2.84
CA LYS A 167 -14.97 6.46 -3.20
C LYS A 167 -14.55 7.44 -4.29
N PRO A 168 -15.42 7.83 -5.22
CA PRO A 168 -15.13 8.94 -6.15
C PRO A 168 -14.71 10.19 -5.37
N ALA A 169 -13.70 10.91 -5.85
CA ALA A 169 -13.21 12.13 -5.18
C ALA A 169 -14.31 13.21 -5.08
N ASP A 170 -15.18 13.27 -6.09
CA ASP A 170 -16.32 14.17 -6.14
C ASP A 170 -17.58 13.60 -5.45
N ALA A 171 -17.51 12.51 -4.68
CA ALA A 171 -18.70 11.90 -4.08
C ALA A 171 -19.53 12.87 -3.22
N GLU A 172 -18.90 13.88 -2.62
CA GLU A 172 -19.59 14.94 -1.86
C GLU A 172 -20.35 15.93 -2.76
N LYS A 173 -19.84 16.18 -3.98
CA LYS A 173 -20.42 17.13 -4.95
C LYS A 173 -21.34 16.45 -5.97
N ARG A 174 -21.11 15.17 -6.23
CA ARG A 174 -21.80 14.31 -7.19
C ARG A 174 -22.07 12.95 -6.53
N PRO A 175 -23.19 12.81 -5.79
CA PRO A 175 -23.54 11.56 -5.12
C PRO A 175 -23.83 10.42 -6.10
N ASP A 176 -24.13 10.76 -7.37
CA ASP A 176 -24.39 9.81 -8.45
C ASP A 176 -23.10 9.26 -9.09
N ALA A 177 -21.93 9.76 -8.69
CA ALA A 177 -20.66 9.22 -9.15
C ALA A 177 -20.52 7.76 -8.65
N THR A 178 -20.37 6.83 -9.58
CA THR A 178 -20.21 5.41 -9.29
C THR A 178 -18.88 4.91 -9.82
N LEU A 179 -18.37 3.87 -9.17
CA LEU A 179 -17.21 3.09 -9.58
C LEU A 179 -17.70 1.72 -9.99
N SER A 180 -17.05 1.13 -10.98
CA SER A 180 -17.40 -0.20 -11.50
C SER A 180 -16.45 -1.24 -10.93
N ILE A 181 -16.96 -2.39 -10.54
CA ILE A 181 -16.17 -3.54 -10.08
C ILE A 181 -16.38 -4.69 -11.04
N SER A 182 -15.31 -5.34 -11.47
CA SER A 182 -15.42 -6.64 -12.13
C SER A 182 -15.77 -7.71 -11.09
N VAL A 183 -16.89 -8.39 -11.27
CA VAL A 183 -17.40 -9.42 -10.35
C VAL A 183 -16.46 -10.64 -10.23
N PRO A 184 -15.83 -11.14 -11.30
CA PRO A 184 -15.03 -12.36 -11.23
C PRO A 184 -13.76 -12.30 -10.36
N ASP A 185 -13.21 -11.10 -10.16
CA ASP A 185 -11.93 -10.87 -9.47
C ASP A 185 -11.96 -9.68 -8.49
N SER A 186 -13.09 -8.97 -8.39
CA SER A 186 -13.29 -7.84 -7.48
C SER A 186 -12.37 -6.63 -7.72
N VAL A 187 -11.85 -6.47 -8.93
CA VAL A 187 -10.97 -5.34 -9.30
C VAL A 187 -11.81 -4.09 -9.60
N PRO A 188 -11.46 -2.91 -9.03
CA PRO A 188 -12.18 -1.68 -9.30
C PRO A 188 -11.71 -0.96 -10.58
N PHE A 189 -12.64 -0.27 -11.23
CA PHE A 189 -12.47 0.54 -12.43
C PHE A 189 -13.25 1.86 -12.33
N LEU A 190 -12.81 2.86 -13.10
CA LEU A 190 -13.50 4.15 -13.16
C LEU A 190 -14.76 4.08 -14.04
N THR A 191 -14.76 3.22 -15.06
CA THR A 191 -15.88 3.08 -15.99
C THR A 191 -16.30 1.63 -16.17
N GLU A 192 -17.59 1.43 -16.49
CA GLU A 192 -18.14 0.11 -16.80
C GLU A 192 -17.49 -0.49 -18.06
N ALA A 193 -17.16 0.36 -19.05
CA ALA A 193 -16.52 -0.08 -20.28
C ALA A 193 -15.13 -0.71 -20.05
N GLU A 194 -14.32 -0.13 -19.15
CA GLU A 194 -13.01 -0.68 -18.77
C GLU A 194 -13.16 -1.99 -18.01
N ALA A 195 -14.11 -2.06 -17.07
CA ALA A 195 -14.38 -3.27 -16.29
C ALA A 195 -14.80 -4.44 -17.19
N VAL A 196 -15.73 -4.23 -18.13
CA VAL A 196 -16.15 -5.26 -19.08
C VAL A 196 -14.99 -5.70 -19.98
N SER A 197 -14.19 -4.75 -20.45
CA SER A 197 -13.00 -5.07 -21.26
C SER A 197 -12.00 -5.91 -20.48
N HIS A 198 -11.83 -5.65 -19.18
CA HIS A 198 -10.99 -6.47 -18.31
C HIS A 198 -11.52 -7.90 -18.16
N VAL A 199 -12.82 -8.05 -17.92
CA VAL A 199 -13.47 -9.37 -17.82
C VAL A 199 -13.30 -10.16 -19.12
N LEU A 200 -13.52 -9.52 -20.27
CA LEU A 200 -13.34 -10.16 -21.59
C LEU A 200 -11.90 -10.55 -21.88
N ASN A 201 -10.90 -9.84 -21.36
CA ASN A 201 -9.50 -10.16 -21.62
C ASN A 201 -8.95 -11.23 -20.68
N ARG A 202 -9.44 -11.29 -19.43
CA ARG A 202 -8.84 -12.12 -18.37
C ARG A 202 -9.70 -13.28 -17.90
N HIS A 203 -11.02 -13.18 -18.06
CA HIS A 203 -12.00 -14.16 -17.55
C HIS A 203 -12.98 -14.62 -18.63
N LEU A 204 -12.57 -14.57 -19.91
CA LEU A 204 -13.40 -15.00 -21.04
C LEU A 204 -13.82 -16.46 -20.90
N ASP A 205 -12.89 -17.29 -20.45
CA ASP A 205 -13.03 -18.72 -20.18
C ASP A 205 -14.14 -19.04 -19.17
N LYS A 206 -14.51 -18.11 -18.29
CA LYS A 206 -15.61 -18.29 -17.34
C LYS A 206 -16.98 -18.16 -18.00
N PHE A 207 -17.10 -17.39 -19.08
CA PHE A 207 -18.38 -17.06 -19.72
C PHE A 207 -18.57 -17.76 -21.07
N PHE A 208 -17.49 -17.99 -21.81
CA PHE A 208 -17.54 -18.53 -23.16
C PHE A 208 -16.55 -19.68 -23.35
N ASP A 209 -16.99 -20.66 -24.13
CA ASP A 209 -16.10 -21.59 -24.83
C ASP A 209 -15.70 -20.97 -26.17
N THR A 210 -14.39 -20.91 -26.42
CA THR A 210 -13.86 -20.47 -27.71
C THR A 210 -13.86 -21.65 -28.65
N VAL A 211 -14.71 -21.61 -29.67
CA VAL A 211 -14.78 -22.62 -30.72
C VAL A 211 -14.22 -22.01 -31.99
N GLU A 212 -13.12 -22.56 -32.49
CA GLU A 212 -12.62 -22.21 -33.82
C GLU A 212 -13.53 -22.89 -34.86
N VAL A 213 -14.15 -22.08 -35.71
CA VAL A 213 -15.12 -22.52 -36.69
C VAL A 213 -14.56 -22.25 -38.07
N GLU A 214 -14.53 -23.29 -38.89
CA GLU A 214 -14.25 -23.16 -40.31
C GLU A 214 -15.47 -22.53 -41.00
N THR A 215 -15.35 -21.26 -41.36
CA THR A 215 -16.35 -20.52 -42.14
C THR A 215 -16.14 -20.73 -43.64
N GLU A 216 -17.22 -20.59 -44.42
CA GLU A 216 -17.23 -20.86 -45.87
C GLU A 216 -16.13 -20.03 -46.57
N ALA A 217 -15.20 -20.74 -47.24
CA ALA A 217 -14.11 -20.12 -47.96
C ALA A 217 -14.65 -19.05 -48.94
N PRO A 218 -14.00 -17.88 -49.05
CA PRO A 218 -14.52 -16.80 -49.87
C PRO A 218 -14.76 -17.27 -51.31
N LYS A 219 -16.01 -17.18 -51.78
CA LYS A 219 -16.41 -17.56 -53.15
C LYS A 219 -15.83 -16.53 -54.13
N GLY A 220 -14.75 -16.92 -54.82
CA GLY A 220 -14.11 -16.10 -55.84
C GLY A 220 -12.86 -16.77 -56.43
N SER A 221 -12.62 -16.60 -57.73
CA SER A 221 -11.37 -16.99 -58.37
C SER A 221 -10.28 -15.97 -58.02
N PHE A 222 -9.51 -16.25 -56.97
CA PHE A 222 -8.38 -15.43 -56.59
C PHE A 222 -7.14 -15.85 -57.38
N LEU A 223 -6.69 -14.97 -58.29
CA LEU A 223 -5.54 -15.22 -59.16
C LEU A 223 -4.20 -14.79 -58.51
N MET A 224 -4.24 -13.91 -57.51
CA MET A 224 -3.04 -13.35 -56.89
C MET A 224 -3.31 -12.82 -55.48
N VAL A 225 -2.32 -12.90 -54.61
CA VAL A 225 -2.39 -12.43 -53.21
C VAL A 225 -1.20 -11.52 -52.93
N ALA A 226 -1.42 -10.43 -52.21
CA ALA A 226 -0.33 -9.56 -51.81
C ALA A 226 0.41 -10.15 -50.60
N ARG A 227 1.74 -10.23 -50.72
CA ARG A 227 2.68 -10.58 -49.66
C ARG A 227 3.49 -9.35 -49.28
N CYS A 228 3.65 -9.11 -47.99
CA CYS A 228 4.57 -8.08 -47.53
C CYS A 228 6.01 -8.57 -47.69
N LYS A 229 6.86 -7.87 -48.46
CA LYS A 229 8.28 -8.23 -48.61
C LYS A 229 9.08 -8.19 -47.30
N ARG A 230 8.65 -7.36 -46.34
CA ARG A 230 9.35 -7.18 -45.07
C ARG A 230 9.00 -8.23 -44.02
N THR A 231 7.75 -8.69 -43.97
CA THR A 231 7.29 -9.63 -42.95
C THR A 231 6.97 -11.02 -43.49
N GLY A 232 6.95 -11.21 -44.82
CA GLY A 232 6.51 -12.44 -45.46
C GLY A 232 5.02 -12.75 -45.29
N ALA A 233 4.28 -11.91 -44.54
CA ALA A 233 2.87 -12.14 -44.23
C ALA A 233 1.99 -11.93 -45.47
N ILE A 234 1.02 -12.83 -45.66
CA ILE A 234 0.05 -12.79 -46.75
C ILE A 234 -1.11 -11.89 -46.32
N LEU A 235 -1.31 -10.77 -47.02
CA LEU A 235 -2.23 -9.69 -46.62
C LEU A 235 -3.60 -9.79 -47.32
N GLY A 236 -3.66 -10.55 -48.40
CA GLY A 236 -4.91 -10.89 -49.10
C GLY A 236 -4.95 -10.52 -50.57
N SER A 237 -6.03 -10.94 -51.24
CA SER A 237 -6.21 -10.71 -52.68
C SER A 237 -6.69 -9.28 -52.96
N PRO A 238 -6.17 -8.57 -53.98
CA PRO A 238 -6.65 -7.25 -54.39
C PRO A 238 -8.15 -7.20 -54.71
N THR A 239 -8.73 -8.33 -55.09
CA THR A 239 -10.15 -8.45 -55.45
C THR A 239 -11.07 -8.66 -54.25
N HIS A 240 -10.52 -8.86 -53.05
CA HIS A 240 -11.31 -9.08 -51.84
C HIS A 240 -11.62 -7.77 -51.11
N HIS A 241 -12.86 -7.61 -50.64
CA HIS A 241 -13.32 -6.39 -49.96
C HIS A 241 -12.53 -6.09 -48.67
N SER A 242 -12.02 -7.11 -47.97
CA SER A 242 -11.21 -6.93 -46.76
C SER A 242 -9.78 -6.46 -47.03
N TYR A 243 -9.30 -6.54 -48.28
CA TYR A 243 -7.90 -6.29 -48.66
C TYR A 243 -7.40 -4.91 -48.18
N GLN A 244 -8.18 -3.86 -48.43
CA GLN A 244 -7.82 -2.50 -48.02
C GLN A 244 -7.73 -2.35 -46.49
N LYS A 245 -8.60 -3.04 -45.75
CA LYS A 245 -8.62 -3.02 -44.28
C LYS A 245 -7.39 -3.73 -43.73
N THR A 246 -7.12 -4.94 -44.21
CA THR A 246 -5.96 -5.75 -43.79
C THR A 246 -4.62 -5.07 -44.10
N LEU A 247 -4.52 -4.34 -45.22
CA LEU A 247 -3.32 -3.53 -45.53
C LEU A 247 -3.09 -2.40 -44.52
N ARG A 248 -4.14 -1.67 -44.13
CA ARG A 248 -4.03 -0.56 -43.17
C ARG A 248 -3.67 -1.05 -41.77
N GLU A 249 -4.28 -2.15 -41.32
CA GLU A 249 -3.98 -2.75 -40.03
C GLU A 249 -2.54 -3.28 -39.97
N HIS A 250 -2.08 -3.96 -41.03
CA HIS A 250 -0.71 -4.47 -41.09
C HIS A 250 0.33 -3.35 -41.17
N HIS A 251 0.02 -2.27 -41.90
CA HIS A 251 0.84 -1.06 -41.96
C HIS A 251 0.97 -0.38 -40.59
N ALA A 252 -0.14 -0.19 -39.89
CA ALA A 252 -0.16 0.40 -38.55
C ALA A 252 0.68 -0.42 -37.55
N ARG A 253 0.64 -1.75 -37.65
CA ARG A 253 1.40 -2.65 -36.75
C ARG A 253 2.89 -2.74 -37.08
N THR A 254 3.25 -2.76 -38.36
CA THR A 254 4.62 -3.11 -38.80
C THR A 254 5.46 -1.89 -39.19
N CYS A 255 4.81 -0.86 -39.74
CA CYS A 255 5.48 0.27 -40.39
C CYS A 255 4.82 1.62 -40.05
N PRO A 256 4.63 1.98 -38.77
CA PRO A 256 3.97 3.25 -38.40
C PRO A 256 4.70 4.50 -38.93
N ASN A 257 6.01 4.42 -39.18
CA ASN A 257 6.85 5.56 -39.59
C ASN A 257 6.99 5.75 -41.11
N ALA A 258 6.45 4.85 -41.94
CA ALA A 258 6.52 4.97 -43.41
C ALA A 258 5.17 5.40 -43.98
N PRO A 259 5.10 6.26 -45.01
CA PRO A 259 3.83 6.61 -45.64
C PRO A 259 3.17 5.39 -46.32
N PHE A 260 1.85 5.28 -46.20
CA PHE A 260 1.05 4.14 -46.69
C PHE A 260 1.25 3.87 -48.19
N ASP A 261 1.46 4.90 -49.00
CA ASP A 261 1.68 4.76 -50.44
C ASP A 261 3.01 4.06 -50.78
N ARG A 262 4.06 4.28 -49.98
CA ARG A 262 5.32 3.52 -50.12
C ARG A 262 5.13 2.06 -49.74
N PHE A 263 4.41 1.81 -48.64
CA PHE A 263 4.10 0.46 -48.22
C PHE A 263 3.31 -0.31 -49.29
N LYS A 264 2.36 0.35 -49.97
CA LYS A 264 1.60 -0.24 -51.08
C LYS A 264 2.47 -0.56 -52.31
N ALA A 265 3.45 0.28 -52.63
CA ALA A 265 4.39 0.06 -53.73
C ALA A 265 5.37 -1.10 -53.44
N ASP A 266 5.68 -1.35 -52.17
CA ASP A 266 6.60 -2.41 -51.74
C ASP A 266 5.95 -3.80 -51.62
N LEU A 267 4.63 -3.92 -51.85
CA LEU A 267 3.92 -5.19 -51.82
C LEU A 267 4.31 -6.09 -53.00
N GLU A 268 4.54 -7.36 -52.71
CA GLU A 268 4.77 -8.37 -53.73
C GLU A 268 3.47 -9.07 -54.07
N MET A 269 3.15 -9.17 -55.36
CA MET A 269 1.96 -9.87 -55.82
C MET A 269 2.32 -11.32 -56.16
N VAL A 270 2.00 -12.24 -55.25
CA VAL A 270 2.30 -13.67 -55.38
C VAL A 270 1.13 -14.37 -56.07
N ARG A 271 1.42 -15.10 -57.15
CA ARG A 271 0.46 -15.89 -57.94
C ARG A 271 0.53 -17.40 -57.65
N GLU A 272 1.28 -17.77 -56.63
CA GLU A 272 1.45 -19.16 -56.23
C GLU A 272 0.15 -19.73 -55.66
N PRO A 273 -0.29 -20.92 -56.11
CA PRO A 273 -1.53 -21.54 -55.62
C PRO A 273 -1.47 -21.85 -54.12
N GLU A 274 -0.29 -22.20 -53.59
CA GLU A 274 -0.09 -22.47 -52.16
C GLU A 274 -0.31 -21.24 -51.29
N ALA A 275 0.15 -20.05 -51.72
CA ALA A 275 -0.08 -18.80 -51.01
C ALA A 275 -1.55 -18.37 -51.06
N ILE A 276 -2.25 -18.68 -52.16
CA ILE A 276 -3.69 -18.47 -52.30
C ILE A 276 -4.47 -19.38 -51.35
N GLU A 277 -4.08 -20.63 -51.22
CA GLU A 277 -4.71 -21.59 -50.30
C GLU A 277 -4.40 -21.28 -48.83
N ALA A 278 -3.17 -20.92 -48.50
CA ALA A 278 -2.79 -20.49 -47.16
C ALA A 278 -3.58 -19.25 -46.73
N TRP A 279 -3.76 -18.29 -47.64
CA TRP A 279 -4.61 -17.12 -47.38
C TRP A 279 -6.09 -17.50 -47.23
N LYS A 280 -6.64 -18.34 -48.12
CA LYS A 280 -8.00 -18.86 -48.00
C LYS A 280 -8.23 -19.57 -46.67
N LYS A 281 -7.26 -20.37 -46.22
CA LYS A 281 -7.30 -21.08 -44.93
C LYS A 281 -7.22 -20.12 -43.75
N SER A 282 -6.39 -19.07 -43.83
CA SER A 282 -6.33 -18.02 -42.80
C SER A 282 -7.61 -17.16 -42.71
N MET A 283 -8.38 -17.10 -43.80
CA MET A 283 -9.68 -16.42 -43.86
C MET A 283 -10.85 -17.35 -43.53
N SER A 284 -10.65 -18.67 -43.53
CA SER A 284 -11.68 -19.65 -43.17
C SER A 284 -11.72 -19.92 -41.67
N THR A 285 -10.66 -19.64 -40.91
CA THR A 285 -10.66 -19.79 -39.45
C THR A 285 -11.28 -18.56 -38.79
N ARG A 286 -12.49 -18.70 -38.22
CA ARG A 286 -13.12 -17.67 -37.38
C ARG A 286 -13.31 -18.20 -35.97
N THR A 287 -12.85 -17.44 -34.98
CA THR A 287 -13.11 -17.74 -33.57
C THR A 287 -14.53 -17.31 -33.23
N GLU A 288 -15.39 -18.27 -32.90
CA GLU A 288 -16.71 -18.01 -32.36
C GLU A 288 -16.75 -18.33 -30.86
N TYR A 289 -17.58 -17.59 -30.13
CA TYR A 289 -17.72 -17.70 -28.69
C TYR A 289 -19.09 -18.31 -28.37
N ALA A 290 -19.11 -19.49 -27.75
CA ALA A 290 -20.32 -20.16 -27.29
C ALA A 290 -20.52 -19.93 -25.78
N PRO A 291 -21.66 -19.38 -25.31
CA PRO A 291 -21.90 -19.17 -23.88
C PRO A 291 -21.99 -20.50 -23.11
N LYS A 292 -21.30 -20.61 -21.97
CA LYS A 292 -21.27 -21.86 -21.15
C LYS A 292 -22.59 -22.18 -20.45
N ASP A 293 -23.32 -21.16 -20.00
CA ASP A 293 -24.54 -21.31 -19.20
C ASP A 293 -25.79 -20.82 -19.96
N ARG A 294 -26.04 -21.38 -21.15
CA ARG A 294 -27.13 -20.97 -22.05
C ARG A 294 -28.50 -20.98 -21.36
N GLN A 295 -29.20 -19.84 -21.39
CA GLN A 295 -30.61 -19.71 -21.02
C GLN A 295 -31.52 -19.53 -22.24
N GLU A 296 -32.82 -19.77 -22.08
CA GLU A 296 -33.82 -19.69 -23.16
C GLU A 296 -33.93 -18.24 -23.68
N GLY A 297 -33.56 -18.03 -24.96
CA GLY A 297 -33.49 -16.71 -25.59
C GLY A 297 -32.07 -16.18 -25.87
N GLU A 298 -31.02 -16.89 -25.43
CA GLU A 298 -29.62 -16.49 -25.65
C GLU A 298 -29.05 -17.01 -26.99
N PRO A 299 -28.26 -16.21 -27.74
CA PRO A 299 -27.60 -16.65 -28.97
C PRO A 299 -26.64 -17.81 -28.71
N GLU A 300 -26.74 -18.83 -29.56
CA GLU A 300 -25.95 -20.07 -29.44
C GLU A 300 -24.47 -19.85 -29.75
N ARG A 301 -24.16 -18.91 -30.64
CA ARG A 301 -22.79 -18.59 -31.06
C ARG A 301 -22.66 -17.09 -31.31
N LEU A 302 -21.54 -16.54 -30.89
CA LEU A 302 -21.19 -15.14 -31.07
C LEU A 302 -19.97 -15.05 -31.96
N GLU A 303 -20.12 -14.37 -33.09
CA GLU A 303 -19.11 -14.39 -34.15
C GLU A 303 -17.97 -13.37 -33.97
N SER A 304 -17.99 -12.60 -32.87
CA SER A 304 -17.02 -11.52 -32.60
C SER A 304 -16.92 -11.23 -31.10
N MET A 305 -15.76 -10.73 -30.67
CA MET A 305 -15.53 -10.18 -29.33
C MET A 305 -16.49 -9.03 -28.99
N ASP A 306 -16.88 -8.22 -29.98
CA ASP A 306 -17.87 -7.15 -29.77
C ASP A 306 -19.28 -7.72 -29.53
N ALA A 307 -19.60 -8.85 -30.16
CA ALA A 307 -20.86 -9.56 -29.93
C ALA A 307 -20.85 -10.24 -28.54
N ALA A 308 -19.71 -10.80 -28.11
CA ALA A 308 -19.49 -11.29 -26.75
C ALA A 308 -19.66 -10.18 -25.71
N ARG A 309 -19.10 -8.99 -25.98
CA ARG A 309 -19.29 -7.80 -25.13
C ARG A 309 -20.75 -7.38 -25.04
N GLY A 310 -21.44 -7.31 -26.18
CA GLY A 310 -22.87 -6.98 -26.23
C GLY A 310 -23.71 -8.01 -25.45
N PHE A 311 -23.39 -9.29 -25.59
CA PHE A 311 -24.06 -10.38 -24.86
C PHE A 311 -23.87 -10.25 -23.34
N LEU A 312 -22.64 -10.03 -22.88
CA LEU A 312 -22.35 -9.84 -21.46
C LEU A 312 -23.11 -8.65 -20.87
N LEU A 313 -23.17 -7.53 -21.61
CA LEU A 313 -23.91 -6.34 -21.17
C LEU A 313 -25.43 -6.53 -21.18
N ALA A 314 -25.96 -7.33 -22.11
CA ALA A 314 -27.40 -7.53 -22.26
C ALA A 314 -27.96 -8.61 -21.32
N PHE A 315 -27.27 -9.75 -21.19
CA PHE A 315 -27.79 -10.93 -20.49
C PHE A 315 -27.08 -11.19 -19.16
N ARG A 316 -25.81 -10.80 -19.01
CA ARG A 316 -24.97 -11.15 -17.86
C ARG A 316 -24.32 -9.94 -17.19
N ARG A 317 -24.99 -8.79 -17.21
CA ARG A 317 -24.45 -7.53 -16.68
C ARG A 317 -24.07 -7.67 -15.21
N GLU A 318 -24.99 -8.19 -14.40
CA GLU A 318 -24.77 -8.34 -12.95
C GLU A 318 -23.69 -9.37 -12.61
N ALA A 319 -23.46 -10.36 -13.48
CA ALA A 319 -22.39 -11.35 -13.31
C ALA A 319 -21.02 -10.85 -13.78
N THR A 320 -20.98 -9.72 -14.51
CA THR A 320 -19.75 -9.18 -15.08
C THR A 320 -19.29 -7.92 -14.37
N VAL A 321 -20.20 -6.94 -14.19
CA VAL A 321 -19.88 -5.63 -13.60
C VAL A 321 -20.97 -5.18 -12.64
N ILE A 322 -20.54 -4.69 -11.48
CA ILE A 322 -21.41 -4.03 -10.51
C ILE A 322 -20.92 -2.60 -10.32
N SER A 323 -21.82 -1.63 -10.45
CA SER A 323 -21.53 -0.22 -10.18
C SER A 323 -21.98 0.16 -8.77
N ARG A 324 -21.09 0.77 -7.98
CA ARG A 324 -21.36 1.22 -6.60
C ARG A 324 -20.75 2.59 -6.35
N ASN A 325 -21.33 3.35 -5.44
CA ASN A 325 -20.76 4.62 -4.95
C ASN A 325 -19.50 4.42 -4.08
N GLN A 326 -19.35 3.24 -3.49
CA GLN A 326 -18.22 2.85 -2.67
C GLN A 326 -17.85 1.40 -2.98
N VAL A 327 -16.56 1.18 -3.17
CA VAL A 327 -16.01 -0.14 -3.49
C VAL A 327 -15.01 -0.53 -2.42
N ARG A 328 -15.10 -1.79 -1.96
CA ARG A 328 -14.11 -2.42 -1.09
C ARG A 328 -13.43 -3.55 -1.85
N PHE A 329 -12.11 -3.59 -1.84
CA PHE A 329 -11.33 -4.65 -2.47
C PHE A 329 -10.06 -4.97 -1.65
N PRO A 330 -9.52 -6.20 -1.71
CA PRO A 330 -8.34 -6.58 -0.96
C PRO A 330 -7.05 -5.94 -1.54
N GLY A 331 -6.13 -5.57 -0.65
CA GLY A 331 -4.90 -4.86 -1.00
C GLY A 331 -3.99 -5.60 -1.98
N ARG A 332 -4.00 -6.94 -1.98
CA ARG A 332 -3.27 -7.77 -2.94
C ARG A 332 -3.56 -7.43 -4.41
N LEU A 333 -4.76 -6.92 -4.70
CA LEU A 333 -5.15 -6.56 -6.07
C LEU A 333 -4.49 -5.26 -6.55
N LEU A 334 -3.88 -4.45 -5.67
CA LEU A 334 -3.18 -3.22 -6.07
C LEU A 334 -2.06 -3.46 -7.07
N ALA A 335 -1.37 -4.59 -6.94
CA ALA A 335 -0.31 -4.99 -7.87
C ALA A 335 -0.89 -5.39 -9.24
N GLU A 336 -2.05 -6.03 -9.24
CA GLU A 336 -2.73 -6.57 -10.43
C GLU A 336 -3.59 -5.55 -11.18
N MET A 337 -3.93 -4.43 -10.53
CA MET A 337 -4.71 -3.36 -11.15
C MET A 337 -4.02 -2.80 -12.39
N PRO A 338 -4.79 -2.48 -13.45
CA PRO A 338 -4.23 -1.85 -14.64
C PRO A 338 -3.56 -0.52 -14.26
N PRO A 339 -2.44 -0.16 -14.91
CA PRO A 339 -1.83 1.14 -14.71
C PRO A 339 -2.81 2.24 -15.13
N GLY A 340 -2.97 3.25 -14.29
CA GLY A 340 -3.90 4.34 -14.54
C GLY A 340 -4.21 5.19 -13.30
N PRO A 341 -5.00 6.26 -13.48
CA PRO A 341 -5.24 7.25 -12.44
C PRO A 341 -5.76 6.65 -11.13
N LEU A 342 -6.60 5.61 -11.23
CA LEU A 342 -7.15 4.93 -10.06
C LEU A 342 -6.06 4.25 -9.22
N ARG A 343 -5.18 3.49 -9.86
CA ARG A 343 -4.07 2.79 -9.19
C ARG A 343 -3.11 3.79 -8.57
N ASP A 344 -2.76 4.85 -9.30
CA ASP A 344 -1.81 5.87 -8.86
C ASP A 344 -2.36 6.65 -7.66
N CYS A 345 -3.65 7.00 -7.67
CA CYS A 345 -4.33 7.63 -6.53
C CYS A 345 -4.22 6.79 -5.26
N VAL A 346 -4.54 5.49 -5.36
CA VAL A 346 -4.58 4.61 -4.20
C VAL A 346 -3.17 4.36 -3.66
N ARG A 347 -2.17 4.18 -4.54
CA ARG A 347 -0.76 4.05 -4.12
C ARG A 347 -0.26 5.30 -3.43
N TYR A 348 -0.51 6.46 -4.01
CA TYR A 348 -0.13 7.75 -3.40
C TYR A 348 -0.77 7.94 -2.03
N ALA A 349 -2.06 7.61 -1.88
CA ALA A 349 -2.72 7.69 -0.58
C ALA A 349 -2.22 6.65 0.42
N LEU A 350 -1.85 5.45 -0.03
CA LEU A 350 -1.26 4.40 0.81
C LEU A 350 0.09 4.84 1.36
N ASP A 351 0.96 5.40 0.51
CA ASP A 351 2.27 5.89 0.92
C ASP A 351 2.16 7.02 1.95
N ARG A 352 1.21 7.95 1.76
CA ARG A 352 0.92 8.99 2.77
C ARG A 352 0.48 8.43 4.12
N GLN A 353 -0.32 7.36 4.14
CA GLN A 353 -0.72 6.72 5.40
C GLN A 353 0.42 5.89 6.01
N ARG A 354 1.36 5.38 5.22
CA ARG A 354 2.58 4.74 5.73
C ARG A 354 3.49 5.74 6.43
N ASP A 355 3.56 6.98 5.92
CA ASP A 355 4.30 8.06 6.58
C ASP A 355 3.61 8.53 7.87
N PHE A 356 2.29 8.74 7.82
CA PHE A 356 1.50 9.19 8.96
C PHE A 356 0.10 8.55 8.98
N PRO A 357 -0.11 7.47 9.75
CA PRO A 357 -1.30 6.61 9.66
C PRO A 357 -2.50 7.14 10.45
N LEU A 358 -2.84 8.42 10.33
CA LEU A 358 -3.88 9.04 11.15
C LEU A 358 -5.28 8.51 10.82
N ASP A 359 -5.62 8.43 9.53
CA ASP A 359 -6.97 8.04 9.12
C ASP A 359 -7.18 6.54 9.33
N THR A 360 -6.17 5.73 9.02
CA THR A 360 -6.17 4.31 9.34
C THR A 360 -6.28 4.07 10.84
N ALA A 361 -5.49 4.77 11.67
CA ALA A 361 -5.56 4.66 13.12
C ALA A 361 -6.96 4.98 13.65
N ASN A 362 -7.60 6.05 13.15
CA ASN A 362 -8.95 6.40 13.55
C ASN A 362 -9.99 5.37 13.08
N GLY A 363 -9.83 4.84 11.86
CA GLY A 363 -10.72 3.83 11.28
C GLY A 363 -10.70 2.48 12.01
N ILE A 364 -9.58 2.09 12.62
CA ILE A 364 -9.44 0.78 13.29
C ILE A 364 -9.88 0.77 14.75
N ARG A 365 -10.08 1.94 15.39
CA ARG A 365 -10.45 2.02 16.82
C ARG A 365 -11.70 1.20 17.14
N GLY A 366 -12.76 1.38 16.35
CA GLY A 366 -14.01 0.65 16.54
C GLY A 366 -13.83 -0.86 16.40
N ARG A 367 -12.98 -1.32 15.48
CA ARG A 367 -12.68 -2.75 15.31
C ARG A 367 -11.87 -3.30 16.47
N LEU A 368 -10.83 -2.58 16.93
CA LEU A 368 -10.05 -2.96 18.11
C LEU A 368 -10.94 -3.14 19.35
N ARG A 369 -11.90 -2.23 19.58
CA ARG A 369 -12.85 -2.37 20.70
C ARG A 369 -13.74 -3.61 20.55
N LYS A 370 -14.24 -3.91 19.34
CA LYS A 370 -15.04 -5.12 19.07
C LYS A 370 -14.25 -6.40 19.33
N GLU A 371 -12.96 -6.39 19.02
CA GLU A 371 -12.04 -7.47 19.36
C GLU A 371 -11.70 -7.53 20.85
N GLY A 372 -12.18 -6.62 21.70
CA GLY A 372 -11.91 -6.63 23.14
C GLY A 372 -10.60 -5.96 23.55
N PHE A 373 -10.02 -5.09 22.70
CA PHE A 373 -8.91 -4.24 23.12
C PHE A 373 -9.42 -3.01 23.87
N HIS A 374 -8.69 -2.65 24.92
CA HIS A 374 -8.86 -1.40 25.67
C HIS A 374 -7.95 -0.34 25.09
N LEU A 375 -8.53 0.79 24.66
CA LEU A 375 -7.77 1.96 24.24
C LEU A 375 -7.68 2.94 25.40
N TYR A 376 -6.55 3.62 25.53
CA TYR A 376 -6.41 4.71 26.49
C TYR A 376 -5.37 5.72 26.01
N LYS A 377 -5.49 6.96 26.47
CA LYS A 377 -4.47 8.00 26.25
C LYS A 377 -3.56 8.11 27.46
N LYS A 378 -2.26 8.23 27.22
CA LYS A 378 -1.28 8.45 28.30
C LYS A 378 -0.88 9.94 28.34
N GLY A 379 -1.50 10.70 29.25
CA GLY A 379 -1.28 12.14 29.43
C GLY A 379 -2.16 13.02 28.55
N SER A 380 -2.22 14.31 28.86
CA SER A 380 -3.17 15.28 28.27
C SER A 380 -2.98 15.57 26.77
N LYS A 381 -1.78 15.33 26.22
CA LYS A 381 -1.47 15.33 24.76
C LYS A 381 -0.95 13.97 24.30
N GLY A 382 -1.35 12.91 24.99
CA GLY A 382 -0.75 11.59 24.93
C GLY A 382 -0.97 10.84 23.63
N ILE A 383 0.00 9.97 23.32
CA ILE A 383 -0.17 8.89 22.35
C ILE A 383 -1.31 7.97 22.82
N THR A 384 -2.13 7.49 21.88
CA THR A 384 -3.17 6.51 22.16
C THR A 384 -2.59 5.11 22.10
N TYR A 385 -2.80 4.34 23.16
CA TYR A 385 -2.36 2.95 23.27
C TYR A 385 -3.56 2.00 23.15
N ALA A 386 -3.30 0.79 22.68
CA ALA A 386 -4.24 -0.31 22.60
C ALA A 386 -3.63 -1.56 23.27
N CYS A 387 -4.37 -2.16 24.21
CA CYS A 387 -3.94 -3.36 24.94
C CYS A 387 -5.10 -4.35 25.07
N GLY A 388 -4.82 -5.65 25.02
CA GLY A 388 -5.82 -6.69 25.30
C GLY A 388 -6.15 -6.84 26.79
N VAL A 389 -5.29 -6.32 27.67
CA VAL A 389 -5.48 -6.31 29.13
C VAL A 389 -6.03 -4.97 29.56
N ARG A 390 -7.07 -4.97 30.39
CA ARG A 390 -7.64 -3.74 30.95
C ARG A 390 -6.63 -3.08 31.88
N ARG A 391 -6.34 -1.82 31.60
CA ARG A 391 -5.49 -0.98 32.45
C ARG A 391 -6.08 -0.85 33.85
N LYS A 392 -5.26 -1.08 34.88
CA LYS A 392 -5.62 -0.84 36.28
C LYS A 392 -4.64 0.15 36.89
N CYS A 393 -5.14 1.34 37.23
CA CYS A 393 -4.36 2.30 37.97
C CYS A 393 -4.27 1.88 39.44
N ARG A 394 -3.17 2.25 40.10
CA ARG A 394 -2.88 1.81 41.48
C ARG A 394 -3.66 2.68 42.47
N ASP A 395 -4.34 2.05 43.42
CA ASP A 395 -4.96 2.75 44.55
C ASP A 395 -3.93 2.86 45.69
N PRO A 396 -3.72 4.04 46.30
CA PRO A 396 -2.90 4.20 47.50
C PRO A 396 -3.24 3.22 48.64
N LYS A 397 -4.48 2.71 48.69
CA LYS A 397 -4.96 1.77 49.72
C LYS A 397 -4.71 0.31 49.39
N SER A 398 -4.31 -0.02 48.16
CA SER A 398 -4.03 -1.39 47.75
C SER A 398 -2.69 -1.85 48.32
N SER A 399 -2.67 -3.00 48.99
CA SER A 399 -1.45 -3.61 49.51
C SER A 399 -0.93 -4.68 48.55
N PHE A 400 0.32 -4.51 48.12
CA PHE A 400 1.04 -5.49 47.31
C PHE A 400 2.11 -6.18 48.16
N SER A 401 2.58 -7.36 47.75
CA SER A 401 3.71 -8.01 48.40
C SER A 401 4.97 -7.14 48.34
N ASP A 402 5.90 -7.35 49.28
CA ASP A 402 7.17 -6.61 49.32
C ASP A 402 7.99 -6.74 48.02
N SER A 403 7.89 -7.88 47.33
CA SER A 403 8.54 -8.10 46.02
C SER A 403 7.93 -7.22 44.94
N MET A 404 6.60 -7.17 44.86
CA MET A 404 5.86 -6.37 43.87
C MET A 404 6.03 -4.87 44.12
N GLN A 405 6.05 -4.43 45.38
CA GLN A 405 6.31 -3.03 45.73
C GLN A 405 7.70 -2.56 45.24
N LYS A 406 8.74 -3.40 45.40
CA LYS A 406 10.07 -3.09 44.87
C LYS A 406 10.11 -2.95 43.34
N ILE A 407 9.30 -3.74 42.62
CA ILE A 407 9.15 -3.60 41.16
C ILE A 407 8.53 -2.24 40.82
N PHE A 408 7.47 -1.84 41.51
CA PHE A 408 6.84 -0.55 41.32
C PHE A 408 7.79 0.61 41.62
N ASP A 409 8.51 0.58 42.74
CA ASP A 409 9.48 1.61 43.11
C ASP A 409 10.60 1.74 42.07
N CYS A 410 11.03 0.63 41.47
CA CYS A 410 12.01 0.62 40.40
C CYS A 410 11.49 1.33 39.14
N LEU A 411 10.27 0.99 38.71
CA LEU A 411 9.64 1.56 37.53
C LEU A 411 9.21 3.02 37.68
N ASP A 412 8.84 3.44 38.90
CA ASP A 412 8.48 4.82 39.21
C ASP A 412 9.73 5.73 39.24
N LYS A 413 10.88 5.21 39.66
CA LYS A 413 12.16 5.92 39.65
C LYS A 413 12.75 6.04 38.24
N THR A 414 12.68 4.96 37.46
CA THR A 414 13.24 4.90 36.12
C THR A 414 12.19 4.34 35.17
N SER A 415 11.57 5.22 34.40
CA SER A 415 10.54 4.82 33.44
C SER A 415 11.15 4.21 32.19
N GLY A 416 10.54 3.14 31.64
CA GLY A 416 10.93 2.56 30.36
C GLY A 416 12.11 1.59 30.41
N ILE A 417 12.34 0.94 31.57
CA ILE A 417 13.34 -0.11 31.74
C ILE A 417 12.87 -1.42 31.08
N GLN A 418 13.79 -2.27 30.63
CA GLN A 418 13.49 -3.63 30.15
C GLN A 418 13.28 -4.62 31.30
N GLY A 419 12.48 -5.66 31.08
CA GLY A 419 12.17 -6.64 32.14
C GLY A 419 13.38 -7.35 32.76
N LYS A 420 14.44 -7.60 31.96
CA LYS A 420 15.69 -8.19 32.46
C LYS A 420 16.40 -7.27 33.43
N ASP A 421 16.47 -5.98 33.10
CA ASP A 421 17.13 -4.96 33.91
C ASP A 421 16.34 -4.68 35.20
N VAL A 422 14.99 -4.74 35.14
CA VAL A 422 14.14 -4.67 36.35
C VAL A 422 14.43 -5.85 37.28
N ALA A 423 14.56 -7.06 36.75
CA ALA A 423 14.88 -8.23 37.56
C ALA A 423 16.24 -8.10 38.24
N VAL A 424 17.24 -7.58 37.53
CA VAL A 424 18.58 -7.29 38.07
C VAL A 424 18.53 -6.19 39.15
N ALA A 425 17.80 -5.11 38.90
CA ALA A 425 17.69 -3.99 39.83
C ALA A 425 16.94 -4.35 41.13
N VAL A 426 15.94 -5.23 41.05
CA VAL A 426 15.10 -5.62 42.20
C VAL A 426 15.68 -6.80 42.98
N ALA A 427 16.20 -7.82 42.30
CA ALA A 427 16.80 -9.00 42.96
C ALA A 427 18.25 -8.75 43.40
N GLY A 428 18.96 -7.83 42.72
CA GLY A 428 20.38 -7.56 42.91
C GLY A 428 21.24 -8.26 41.86
N GLU A 429 22.33 -7.63 41.44
CA GLU A 429 23.18 -8.14 40.35
C GLU A 429 23.80 -9.51 40.67
N ALA A 430 24.18 -9.71 41.94
CA ALA A 430 24.77 -10.93 42.48
C ALA A 430 23.73 -11.98 42.96
N SER A 431 22.44 -11.77 42.74
CA SER A 431 21.42 -12.73 43.21
C SER A 431 21.32 -13.96 42.32
N ASP A 432 20.99 -15.11 42.92
CA ASP A 432 20.74 -16.38 42.24
C ASP A 432 19.67 -16.25 41.14
N ASP A 433 19.80 -17.05 40.07
CA ASP A 433 18.86 -17.07 38.94
C ASP A 433 17.42 -17.43 39.37
N ALA A 434 17.27 -18.21 40.45
CA ALA A 434 15.96 -18.50 41.03
C ALA A 434 15.27 -17.25 41.60
N ALA A 435 16.02 -16.30 42.17
CA ALA A 435 15.47 -15.06 42.68
C ALA A 435 15.03 -14.13 41.54
N LYS A 436 15.86 -14.01 40.49
CA LYS A 436 15.52 -13.28 39.26
C LYS A 436 14.28 -13.89 38.58
N GLY A 437 14.18 -15.22 38.55
CA GLY A 437 13.01 -15.94 38.04
C GLY A 437 11.71 -15.62 38.79
N ARG A 438 11.75 -15.50 40.12
CA ARG A 438 10.58 -15.08 40.92
C ARG A 438 10.15 -13.66 40.62
N VAL A 439 11.09 -12.71 40.51
CA VAL A 439 10.78 -11.32 40.15
C VAL A 439 10.15 -11.23 38.76
N LEU A 440 10.63 -12.04 37.80
CA LEU A 440 10.04 -12.10 36.46
C LEU A 440 8.63 -12.72 36.47
N ALA A 441 8.38 -13.72 37.33
CA ALA A 441 7.04 -14.28 37.51
C ALA A 441 6.07 -13.24 38.09
N ASP A 442 6.48 -12.51 39.13
CA ASP A 442 5.70 -11.42 39.73
C ASP A 442 5.46 -10.30 38.69
N LEU A 443 6.47 -9.95 37.90
CA LEU A 443 6.36 -8.95 36.83
C LEU A 443 5.33 -9.37 35.78
N ASN A 444 5.36 -10.63 35.32
CA ASN A 444 4.41 -11.15 34.34
C ASN A 444 2.98 -11.18 34.91
N PHE A 445 2.83 -11.51 36.20
CA PHE A 445 1.56 -11.42 36.89
C PHE A 445 1.01 -9.97 36.89
N LEU A 446 1.84 -8.99 37.25
CA LEU A 446 1.45 -7.58 37.25
C LEU A 446 1.12 -7.03 35.85
N ILE A 447 1.76 -7.53 34.80
CA ILE A 447 1.42 -7.24 33.40
C ILE A 447 0.04 -7.84 33.06
N GLY A 448 -0.18 -9.10 33.41
CA GLY A 448 -1.45 -9.80 33.16
C GLY A 448 -2.65 -9.19 33.89
N GLU A 449 -2.43 -8.63 35.09
CA GLU A 449 -3.46 -7.91 35.84
C GLU A 449 -3.69 -6.47 35.34
N GLY A 450 -2.79 -5.93 34.51
CA GLY A 450 -2.92 -4.59 33.92
C GLY A 450 -2.34 -3.45 34.75
N TYR A 451 -1.56 -3.73 35.79
CA TYR A 451 -0.85 -2.73 36.60
C TYR A 451 0.45 -2.24 35.97
N ILE A 452 1.01 -3.02 35.03
CA ILE A 452 2.21 -2.66 34.27
C ILE A 452 1.91 -2.81 32.78
N ALA A 453 2.20 -1.78 31.99
CA ALA A 453 2.15 -1.83 30.54
C ALA A 453 3.53 -2.22 29.98
N LYS A 454 3.56 -3.26 29.15
CA LYS A 454 4.74 -3.68 28.39
C LYS A 454 4.60 -3.22 26.95
N LEU A 455 5.47 -2.32 26.50
CA LEU A 455 5.49 -1.87 25.10
C LEU A 455 6.12 -2.92 24.17
N HIS A 456 5.89 -2.74 22.86
CA HIS A 456 6.43 -3.61 21.80
C HIS A 456 7.97 -3.64 21.73
N ASP A 457 8.64 -2.57 22.18
CA ASP A 457 10.10 -2.47 22.27
C ASP A 457 10.67 -3.08 23.56
N GLY A 458 9.82 -3.69 24.40
CA GLY A 458 10.19 -4.32 25.66
C GLY A 458 10.27 -3.38 26.85
N ARG A 459 9.99 -2.08 26.67
CA ARG A 459 9.96 -1.11 27.77
C ARG A 459 8.74 -1.29 28.66
N LEU A 460 8.94 -1.17 29.96
CA LEU A 460 7.91 -1.34 30.97
C LEU A 460 7.53 -0.01 31.61
N PHE A 461 6.23 0.15 31.87
CA PHE A 461 5.68 1.31 32.56
C PHE A 461 4.70 0.88 33.63
N ALA A 462 4.93 1.30 34.87
CA ALA A 462 3.94 1.19 35.91
C ALA A 462 2.78 2.15 35.63
N GLN A 463 1.56 1.71 35.93
CA GLN A 463 0.39 2.60 35.85
C GLN A 463 0.44 3.61 37.01
N PRO A 464 -0.07 4.84 36.79
CA PRO A 464 -0.04 5.89 37.80
C PRO A 464 -0.81 5.50 39.06
N VAL A 465 -0.44 6.12 40.17
CA VAL A 465 -1.18 6.04 41.43
C VAL A 465 -2.25 7.11 41.43
N LEU A 466 -3.51 6.69 41.59
CA LEU A 466 -4.67 7.58 41.72
C LEU A 466 -4.69 8.20 43.12
N SER A 467 -3.79 9.15 43.36
CA SER A 467 -3.62 9.77 44.68
C SER A 467 -4.62 10.90 44.95
N THR A 468 -5.22 11.49 43.90
CA THR A 468 -6.17 12.61 44.01
C THR A 468 -7.42 12.39 43.16
N GLN A 469 -8.55 12.97 43.59
CA GLN A 469 -9.79 12.99 42.79
C GLN A 469 -9.60 13.70 41.44
N ALA A 470 -8.66 14.63 41.33
CA ALA A 470 -8.32 15.31 40.08
C ALA A 470 -7.64 14.35 39.09
N GLN A 471 -6.68 13.53 39.55
CA GLN A 471 -6.05 12.49 38.74
C GLN A 471 -7.07 11.40 38.35
N ALA A 472 -7.97 11.03 39.25
CA ALA A 472 -9.04 10.08 38.93
C ALA A 472 -10.00 10.63 37.86
N LYS A 473 -10.34 11.92 37.91
CA LYS A 473 -11.15 12.59 36.88
C LYS A 473 -10.40 12.75 35.55
N GLU A 474 -9.12 13.08 35.58
CA GLU A 474 -8.29 13.19 34.36
C GLU A 474 -8.08 11.83 33.70
N GLU A 475 -7.91 10.77 34.49
CA GLU A 475 -7.75 9.41 33.97
C GLU A 475 -9.06 8.84 33.46
N ALA A 476 -10.18 9.06 34.15
CA ALA A 476 -11.51 8.74 33.64
C ALA A 476 -11.77 9.50 32.33
N ALA A 477 -11.43 10.79 32.25
CA ALA A 477 -11.55 11.55 31.01
C ALA A 477 -10.62 11.04 29.88
N ASN A 478 -9.46 10.46 30.20
CA ASN A 478 -8.55 9.86 29.21
C ASN A 478 -9.02 8.48 28.73
N GLU A 479 -9.78 7.77 29.56
CA GLU A 479 -10.52 6.56 29.18
C GLU A 479 -11.78 6.94 28.36
N ASP A 480 -12.60 7.89 28.81
CA ASP A 480 -13.83 8.34 28.15
C ASP A 480 -13.59 9.10 26.83
N ALA A 481 -12.54 9.94 26.75
CA ALA A 481 -12.12 10.55 25.47
C ALA A 481 -11.58 9.51 24.47
N SER A 482 -11.33 8.30 24.96
CA SER A 482 -11.09 7.14 24.12
C SER A 482 -12.37 6.38 23.76
N GLU A 483 -13.51 6.60 24.45
CA GLU A 483 -14.84 6.00 24.23
C GLU A 483 -15.72 6.82 23.26
N GLU A 484 -15.74 8.16 23.37
CA GLU A 484 -16.47 9.04 22.45
C GLU A 484 -15.72 9.25 21.12
N LYS A 485 -15.84 8.27 20.22
CA LYS A 485 -15.87 8.39 18.74
C LYS A 485 -15.81 7.02 18.08
#